data_AF-A0A7X2TMS6-F1
#
_entry.id   AF-A0A7X2TMS6-F1
#
_cell.length_a   1.000
_cell.length_b   1.000
_cell.length_c   1.000
_cell.angle_alpha   90.00
_cell.angle_beta   90.00
_cell.angle_gamma   90.00
#
_symmetry.space_group_name_H-M   'P 1'
#
loop_
_entity.id
_entity.type
_entity.pdbx_description
1 polymer ?
#
loop_
_entity_poly.entity_id
_entity_poly.type
_entity_poly.pdbx_seq_one_letter_code
_entity_poly.pdbx_strand_id
1 'polypeptide(L)'
;MRGPRQRGWKIKPDLLEFGGSMNRLFIAVMNQGNLTGAEQGTSFSAPVVAGKIGKLMAASEKIIPHLARTILIHHAESETLEGTNEEGFGYCPDDVEALLECDDNSVTILYSGEIMAGSSVKLPIYMPEVNKHKGTAKIKWTISTVVNPNMKDSDAYTNNCIEDTFYPHEMTFNFSKYGSATKKINLMDQSKYEEVQRLMDDGYSKSDLPASKPAKKSFREADLRNSDFKWDTIIRKFVSMRTSSLLNPFISLHAIGRDEGLHEKVRYNVVITIDVPKYDGSLYDSILQKYRNLSPIKVQNVNRLQATNK
;
A
#
# COMPACT_ATOMS: atom_id res chain seq x y z
N MET A 1 -19.16 4.31 17.14
CA MET A 1 -19.49 5.71 16.79
C MET A 1 -19.02 5.96 15.37
N ARG A 2 -19.81 6.67 14.57
CA ARG A 2 -19.43 7.07 13.20
C ARG A 2 -18.48 8.26 13.30
N GLY A 3 -17.40 8.26 12.51
CA GLY A 3 -16.72 9.52 12.20
C GLY A 3 -17.67 10.42 11.42
N PRO A 4 -17.54 11.77 11.51
CA PRO A 4 -18.30 12.65 10.63
C PRO A 4 -18.05 12.28 9.17
N ARG A 5 -19.09 12.29 8.32
CA ARG A 5 -18.94 12.12 6.87
C ARG A 5 -18.06 13.25 6.36
N GLN A 6 -16.80 12.95 6.08
CA GLN A 6 -15.92 13.89 5.40
C GLN A 6 -16.27 13.89 3.90
N ARG A 7 -16.34 15.08 3.27
CA ARG A 7 -16.46 15.20 1.81
C ARG A 7 -15.28 14.48 1.13
N GLY A 8 -15.52 13.86 -0.02
CA GLY A 8 -14.46 13.42 -0.94
C GLY A 8 -14.07 11.94 -0.96
N TRP A 9 -15.00 11.00 -0.72
CA TRP A 9 -14.76 9.55 -0.83
C TRP A 9 -13.55 9.03 -0.03
N LYS A 10 -13.21 9.67 1.09
CA LYS A 10 -12.14 9.25 2.01
C LYS A 10 -12.66 8.10 2.88
N ILE A 11 -11.92 7.00 2.94
CA ILE A 11 -12.29 5.83 3.73
C ILE A 11 -11.87 6.08 5.18
N LYS A 12 -12.85 6.21 6.08
CA LYS A 12 -12.64 6.32 7.53
C LYS A 12 -13.75 5.56 8.27
N PRO A 13 -13.45 4.87 9.39
CA PRO A 13 -12.14 4.73 10.05
C PRO A 13 -11.10 4.01 9.19
N ASP A 14 -9.81 4.01 9.57
CA ASP A 14 -8.80 3.27 8.78
C ASP A 14 -8.97 1.76 8.94
N LEU A 15 -9.21 1.29 10.17
CA LEU A 15 -9.39 -0.11 10.50
C LEU A 15 -10.27 -0.23 11.75
N LEU A 16 -10.84 -1.41 11.95
CA LEU A 16 -11.64 -1.77 13.11
C LEU A 16 -10.85 -2.65 14.07
N GLU A 17 -11.18 -2.55 15.34
CA GLU A 17 -10.63 -3.37 16.41
C GLU A 17 -11.66 -3.54 17.53
N PHE A 18 -11.57 -4.64 18.28
CA PHE A 18 -12.45 -4.94 19.38
C PHE A 18 -12.39 -3.85 20.48
N GLY A 19 -13.53 -3.22 20.73
CA GLY A 19 -13.75 -2.27 21.82
C GLY A 19 -15.02 -2.57 22.60
N GLY A 20 -15.51 -3.81 22.54
CA GLY A 20 -16.77 -4.24 23.14
C GLY A 20 -17.96 -4.27 22.16
N SER A 21 -18.90 -5.16 22.44
CA SER A 21 -20.20 -5.31 21.78
C SER A 21 -21.29 -5.63 22.81
N MET A 22 -22.56 -5.49 22.42
CA MET A 22 -23.70 -5.85 23.27
C MET A 22 -23.63 -7.31 23.78
N ASN A 23 -23.02 -8.21 23.01
CA ASN A 23 -22.90 -9.63 23.36
C ASN A 23 -21.55 -9.98 23.98
N ARG A 24 -20.56 -9.08 23.90
CA ARG A 24 -19.20 -9.28 24.42
C ARG A 24 -18.61 -7.93 24.80
N LEU A 25 -18.81 -7.52 26.05
CA LEU A 25 -18.29 -6.26 26.57
C LEU A 25 -16.75 -6.29 26.68
N PHE A 26 -16.14 -5.11 26.64
CA PHE A 26 -14.73 -4.91 26.86
C PHE A 26 -14.43 -4.86 28.37
N ILE A 27 -13.49 -5.68 28.83
CA ILE A 27 -13.13 -5.71 30.25
C ILE A 27 -12.04 -4.67 30.49
N ALA A 28 -12.35 -3.63 31.27
CA ALA A 28 -11.45 -2.53 31.60
C ALA A 28 -11.19 -2.45 33.11
N VAL A 29 -10.07 -1.87 33.51
CA VAL A 29 -9.78 -1.57 34.93
C VAL A 29 -10.45 -0.23 35.28
N MET A 30 -11.21 -0.21 36.38
CA MET A 30 -11.94 0.99 36.84
C MET A 30 -11.08 1.86 37.77
N ASN A 31 -11.43 3.14 37.86
CA ASN A 31 -10.73 4.15 38.68
C ASN A 31 -10.88 3.91 40.21
N GLN A 32 -11.81 3.07 40.64
CA GLN A 32 -11.95 2.69 42.06
C GLN A 32 -11.38 1.26 42.24
N GLY A 33 -10.42 1.13 43.15
CA GLY A 33 -9.37 0.10 43.16
C GLY A 33 -9.79 -1.35 42.89
N ASN A 34 -8.90 -2.12 42.24
CA ASN A 34 -9.02 -3.55 41.93
C ASN A 34 -10.35 -4.02 41.31
N LEU A 35 -11.18 -3.11 40.79
CA LEU A 35 -12.44 -3.45 40.13
C LEU A 35 -12.24 -3.51 38.61
N THR A 36 -12.85 -4.51 38.00
CA THR A 36 -13.00 -4.62 36.55
C THR A 36 -14.40 -4.16 36.14
N GLY A 37 -14.46 -3.32 35.12
CA GLY A 37 -15.68 -2.87 34.47
C GLY A 37 -15.91 -3.59 33.14
N ALA A 38 -17.17 -3.60 32.71
CA ALA A 38 -17.57 -4.10 31.42
C ALA A 38 -18.12 -2.92 30.60
N GLU A 39 -17.39 -2.54 29.56
CA GLU A 39 -17.61 -1.30 28.80
C GLU A 39 -17.74 -1.58 27.30
N GLN A 40 -18.21 -0.59 26.55
CA GLN A 40 -18.19 -0.63 25.09
C GLN A 40 -17.85 0.75 24.51
N GLY A 41 -16.94 0.79 23.53
CA GLY A 41 -16.67 2.02 22.79
C GLY A 41 -15.41 1.96 21.94
N THR A 42 -15.33 2.84 20.95
CA THR A 42 -14.13 3.01 20.11
C THR A 42 -12.93 3.51 20.91
N SER A 43 -13.17 4.15 22.07
CA SER A 43 -12.15 4.54 23.03
C SER A 43 -11.38 3.35 23.62
N PHE A 44 -11.95 2.14 23.58
CA PHE A 44 -11.29 0.90 23.99
C PHE A 44 -10.61 0.19 22.82
N SER A 45 -11.14 0.32 21.59
CA SER A 45 -10.48 -0.19 20.38
C SER A 45 -9.13 0.51 20.11
N ALA A 46 -9.08 1.84 20.26
CA ALA A 46 -7.89 2.64 19.96
C ALA A 46 -6.62 2.20 20.74
N PRO A 47 -6.64 2.02 22.07
CA PRO A 47 -5.47 1.54 22.81
C PRO A 47 -5.09 0.09 22.47
N VAL A 48 -6.04 -0.78 22.05
CA VAL A 48 -5.71 -2.14 21.56
C VAL A 48 -4.87 -2.05 20.29
N VAL A 49 -5.27 -1.22 19.34
CA VAL A 49 -4.49 -0.96 18.11
C VAL A 49 -3.13 -0.34 18.46
N ALA A 50 -3.06 0.59 19.41
CA ALA A 50 -1.80 1.17 19.86
C ALA A 50 -0.86 0.10 20.47
N GLY A 51 -1.41 -0.84 21.24
CA GLY A 51 -0.67 -2.00 21.73
C GLY A 51 -0.15 -2.91 20.61
N LYS A 52 -0.97 -3.17 19.58
CA LYS A 52 -0.58 -3.91 18.36
C LYS A 52 0.56 -3.22 17.61
N ILE A 53 0.52 -1.89 17.49
CA ILE A 53 1.63 -1.08 16.95
C ILE A 53 2.90 -1.23 17.81
N GLY A 54 2.77 -1.14 19.14
CA GLY A 54 3.89 -1.31 20.07
C GLY A 54 4.58 -2.67 19.95
N LYS A 55 3.79 -3.74 19.77
CA LYS A 55 4.32 -5.10 19.52
C LYS A 55 5.13 -5.17 18.22
N LEU A 56 4.62 -4.61 17.12
CA LEU A 56 5.35 -4.55 15.84
C LEU A 56 6.66 -3.77 15.97
N MET A 57 6.66 -2.65 16.70
CA MET A 57 7.88 -1.87 16.95
C MET A 57 8.89 -2.63 17.81
N ALA A 58 8.42 -3.39 18.81
CA ALA A 58 9.27 -4.23 19.64
C ALA A 58 9.86 -5.40 18.85
N ALA A 59 9.15 -5.91 17.84
CA ALA A 59 9.62 -6.99 16.99
C ALA A 59 10.82 -6.58 16.10
N SER A 60 10.93 -5.31 15.69
CA SER A 60 12.09 -4.83 14.91
C SER A 60 12.31 -3.33 15.02
N GLU A 61 13.56 -2.92 15.24
CA GLU A 61 13.98 -1.51 15.29
C GLU A 61 13.73 -0.74 13.98
N LYS A 62 13.57 -1.46 12.86
CA LYS A 62 13.23 -0.86 11.55
C LYS A 62 11.76 -0.45 11.46
N ILE A 63 10.90 -0.90 12.37
CA ILE A 63 9.47 -0.60 12.35
C ILE A 63 9.20 0.63 13.22
N ILE A 64 8.89 1.74 12.55
CA ILE A 64 8.43 2.98 13.20
C ILE A 64 6.89 2.98 13.31
N PRO A 65 6.28 3.82 14.18
CA PRO A 65 4.83 3.82 14.41
C PRO A 65 3.99 3.93 13.12
N HIS A 66 4.40 4.78 12.18
CA HIS A 66 3.69 4.97 10.92
C HIS A 66 3.82 3.77 9.98
N LEU A 67 4.97 3.09 9.96
CA LEU A 67 5.13 1.85 9.21
C LEU A 67 4.29 0.73 9.82
N ALA A 68 4.29 0.58 11.15
CA ALA A 68 3.42 -0.37 11.87
C ALA A 68 1.94 -0.14 11.56
N ARG A 69 1.46 1.11 11.61
CA ARG A 69 0.09 1.47 11.18
C ARG A 69 -0.18 1.04 9.74
N THR A 70 0.78 1.25 8.83
CA THR A 70 0.64 0.86 7.42
C THR A 70 0.53 -0.65 7.27
N ILE A 71 1.36 -1.42 8.01
CA ILE A 71 1.33 -2.90 8.03
C ILE A 71 -0.04 -3.38 8.52
N LEU A 72 -0.57 -2.81 9.60
CA LEU A 72 -1.90 -3.18 10.11
C LEU A 72 -3.01 -2.90 9.10
N ILE A 73 -3.04 -1.72 8.47
CA ILE A 73 -4.03 -1.38 7.43
C ILE A 73 -3.89 -2.30 6.20
N HIS A 74 -2.65 -2.65 5.85
CA HIS A 74 -2.36 -3.53 4.72
C HIS A 74 -2.93 -4.93 4.90
N HIS A 75 -2.86 -5.46 6.12
CA HIS A 75 -3.33 -6.79 6.48
C HIS A 75 -4.74 -6.81 7.07
N ALA A 76 -5.40 -5.66 7.21
CA ALA A 76 -6.77 -5.60 7.70
C ALA A 76 -7.72 -6.45 6.86
N GLU A 77 -8.53 -7.26 7.53
CA GLU A 77 -9.40 -8.25 6.92
C GLU A 77 -10.81 -7.69 6.72
N SER A 78 -11.33 -7.80 5.50
CA SER A 78 -12.68 -7.35 5.14
C SER A 78 -13.23 -8.17 3.98
N GLU A 79 -14.55 -8.14 3.79
CA GLU A 79 -15.19 -8.82 2.65
C GLU A 79 -14.70 -8.25 1.30
N THR A 80 -14.39 -6.95 1.26
CA THR A 80 -13.87 -6.27 0.07
C THR A 80 -12.51 -5.65 0.34
N LEU A 81 -11.58 -5.75 -0.63
CA LEU A 81 -10.25 -5.14 -0.52
C LEU A 81 -10.28 -3.60 -0.58
N GLU A 82 -11.34 -3.04 -1.16
CA GLU A 82 -11.46 -1.60 -1.40
C GLU A 82 -11.79 -0.82 -0.13
N GLY A 83 -12.40 -1.48 0.86
CA GLY A 83 -12.85 -0.87 2.11
C GLY A 83 -14.21 -0.18 1.99
N THR A 84 -14.82 0.10 3.14
CA THR A 84 -16.14 0.74 3.26
C THR A 84 -16.07 1.92 4.23
N ASN A 85 -17.09 2.79 4.24
CA ASN A 85 -17.14 3.91 5.19
C ASN A 85 -17.49 3.45 6.62
N GLU A 86 -17.96 2.22 6.75
CA GLU A 86 -18.38 1.62 8.02
C GLU A 86 -17.22 0.84 8.65
N GLU A 87 -16.50 0.07 7.84
CA GLU A 87 -15.46 -0.85 8.30
C GLU A 87 -14.05 -0.39 7.98
N GLY A 88 -13.92 0.74 7.29
CA GLY A 88 -12.62 1.20 6.83
C GLY A 88 -12.00 0.20 5.87
N PHE A 89 -10.74 -0.13 6.12
CA PHE A 89 -10.02 -1.19 5.42
C PHE A 89 -10.21 -2.59 6.03
N GLY A 90 -11.01 -2.72 7.09
CA GLY A 90 -11.34 -4.00 7.73
C GLY A 90 -10.88 -4.13 9.17
N TYR A 91 -10.95 -5.34 9.70
CA TYR A 91 -10.59 -5.70 11.07
C TYR A 91 -9.09 -5.91 11.20
N CYS A 92 -8.50 -5.40 12.28
CA CYS A 92 -7.09 -5.54 12.57
C CYS A 92 -6.72 -7.01 12.85
N PRO A 93 -5.66 -7.57 12.23
CA PRO A 93 -5.23 -8.93 12.52
C PRO A 93 -4.86 -9.13 13.98
N ASP A 94 -5.17 -10.29 14.54
CA ASP A 94 -4.89 -10.62 15.95
C ASP A 94 -3.42 -10.93 16.20
N ASP A 95 -2.82 -11.75 15.35
CA ASP A 95 -1.39 -12.07 15.41
C ASP A 95 -0.60 -11.08 14.55
N VAL A 96 -0.03 -10.08 15.21
CA VAL A 96 0.75 -9.04 14.54
C VAL A 96 2.17 -9.48 14.21
N GLU A 97 2.71 -10.50 14.90
CA GLU A 97 4.08 -10.99 14.66
C GLU A 97 4.11 -11.79 13.35
N ALA A 98 3.07 -12.61 13.11
CA ALA A 98 2.89 -13.33 11.85
C ALA A 98 2.83 -12.40 10.61
N LEU A 99 2.46 -11.13 10.77
CA LEU A 99 2.43 -10.15 9.66
C LEU A 99 3.82 -9.78 9.12
N LEU A 100 4.88 -10.13 9.86
CA LEU A 100 6.28 -9.90 9.46
C LEU A 100 6.89 -11.11 8.77
N GLU A 101 6.20 -12.25 8.77
CA GLU A 101 6.62 -13.48 8.12
C GLU A 101 6.28 -13.44 6.62
N CYS A 102 7.00 -14.23 5.83
CA CYS A 102 6.76 -14.42 4.40
C CYS A 102 6.72 -15.91 4.11
N ASP A 103 5.84 -16.31 3.20
CA ASP A 103 5.84 -17.67 2.64
C ASP A 103 6.74 -17.71 1.40
N ASP A 104 7.07 -18.92 0.93
CA ASP A 104 7.87 -19.14 -0.27
C ASP A 104 7.37 -18.33 -1.47
N ASN A 105 6.04 -18.25 -1.64
CA ASN A 105 5.37 -17.64 -2.79
C ASN A 105 4.59 -16.37 -2.47
N SER A 106 4.65 -15.90 -1.21
CA SER A 106 3.98 -14.69 -0.73
C SER A 106 4.96 -13.83 0.04
N VAL A 107 5.40 -12.72 -0.57
CA VAL A 107 6.47 -11.87 -0.04
C VAL A 107 5.97 -10.46 0.21
N THR A 108 6.26 -9.91 1.39
CA THR A 108 5.94 -8.54 1.76
C THR A 108 7.19 -7.66 1.77
N ILE A 109 7.17 -6.57 0.99
CA ILE A 109 8.25 -5.58 0.89
C ILE A 109 7.81 -4.30 1.59
N LEU A 110 8.70 -3.78 2.45
CA LEU A 110 8.48 -2.56 3.22
C LEU A 110 9.38 -1.43 2.67
N TYR A 111 8.78 -0.28 2.39
CA TYR A 111 9.48 0.96 2.07
C TYR A 111 9.13 2.06 3.07
N SER A 112 10.11 2.88 3.41
CA SER A 112 9.92 4.11 4.17
C SER A 112 10.90 5.16 3.66
N GLY A 113 10.47 6.41 3.55
CA GLY A 113 11.32 7.48 3.07
C GLY A 113 10.64 8.84 3.02
N GLU A 114 11.34 9.80 2.42
CA GLU A 114 10.84 11.17 2.20
C GLU A 114 10.95 11.52 0.72
N ILE A 115 9.98 12.28 0.21
CA ILE A 115 10.01 12.84 -1.15
C ILE A 115 9.67 14.32 -1.10
N MET A 116 10.39 15.13 -1.87
CA MET A 116 10.07 16.55 -2.03
C MET A 116 8.77 16.68 -2.82
N ALA A 117 7.88 17.60 -2.41
CA ALA A 117 6.74 17.96 -3.23
C ALA A 117 7.17 18.41 -4.64
N GLY A 118 6.41 18.00 -5.66
CA GLY A 118 6.75 18.16 -7.08
C GLY A 118 7.75 17.14 -7.63
N SER A 119 8.26 16.23 -6.79
CA SER A 119 9.17 15.16 -7.21
C SER A 119 8.50 13.79 -7.18
N SER A 120 9.13 12.83 -7.89
CA SER A 120 8.70 11.44 -7.94
C SER A 120 9.79 10.49 -7.47
N VAL A 121 9.39 9.37 -6.85
CA VAL A 121 10.27 8.22 -6.56
C VAL A 121 9.71 6.95 -7.18
N LYS A 122 10.59 6.07 -7.66
CA LYS A 122 10.23 4.74 -8.16
C LYS A 122 10.48 3.71 -7.07
N LEU A 123 9.45 2.92 -6.76
CA LEU A 123 9.50 1.79 -5.84
C LEU A 123 9.42 0.49 -6.65
N PRO A 124 10.54 -0.23 -6.85
CA PRO A 124 10.53 -1.51 -7.54
C PRO A 124 9.64 -2.54 -6.82
N ILE A 125 8.97 -3.40 -7.57
CA ILE A 125 8.27 -4.57 -7.06
C ILE A 125 9.13 -5.77 -7.44
N TYR A 126 9.87 -6.29 -6.47
CA TYR A 126 10.89 -7.33 -6.72
C TYR A 126 10.22 -8.67 -6.99
N MET A 127 10.20 -9.07 -8.26
CA MET A 127 9.60 -10.32 -8.75
C MET A 127 10.52 -10.97 -9.80
N PRO A 128 11.65 -11.58 -9.39
CA PRO A 128 12.65 -12.15 -10.28
C PRO A 128 12.01 -13.11 -11.29
N GLU A 129 12.27 -12.86 -12.57
CA GLU A 129 11.89 -13.76 -13.67
C GLU A 129 10.40 -14.13 -13.71
N VAL A 130 9.53 -13.33 -13.06
CA VAL A 130 8.12 -13.67 -12.90
C VAL A 130 7.42 -13.95 -14.23
N ASN A 131 7.81 -13.26 -15.31
CA ASN A 131 7.29 -13.47 -16.67
C ASN A 131 7.50 -14.88 -17.23
N LYS A 132 8.46 -15.65 -16.73
CA LYS A 132 8.74 -17.02 -17.18
C LYS A 132 7.83 -18.06 -16.52
N HIS A 133 7.22 -17.74 -15.39
CA HIS A 133 6.35 -18.66 -14.66
C HIS A 133 4.92 -18.63 -15.19
N LYS A 134 4.17 -19.71 -15.00
CA LYS A 134 2.77 -19.81 -15.43
C LYS A 134 1.82 -19.46 -14.29
N GLY A 135 1.01 -18.42 -14.47
CA GLY A 135 -0.12 -18.19 -13.58
C GLY A 135 -0.53 -16.74 -13.50
N THR A 136 -1.02 -16.40 -12.32
CA THR A 136 -1.49 -15.06 -11.98
C THR A 136 -0.75 -14.60 -10.75
N ALA A 137 -0.14 -13.42 -10.83
CA ALA A 137 0.42 -12.71 -9.70
C ALA A 137 -0.63 -11.75 -9.14
N LYS A 138 -0.78 -11.73 -7.82
CA LYS A 138 -1.56 -10.73 -7.10
C LYS A 138 -0.58 -9.78 -6.42
N ILE A 139 -0.79 -8.49 -6.61
CA ILE A 139 0.04 -7.44 -6.02
C ILE A 139 -0.89 -6.51 -5.26
N LYS A 140 -0.68 -6.38 -3.96
CA LYS A 140 -1.40 -5.47 -3.06
C LYS A 140 -0.40 -4.43 -2.56
N TRP A 141 -0.78 -3.16 -2.53
CA TRP A 141 0.03 -2.13 -1.88
C TRP A 141 -0.82 -1.20 -1.02
N THR A 142 -0.23 -0.81 0.10
CA THR A 142 -0.77 0.22 0.99
C THR A 142 0.27 1.30 1.18
N ILE A 143 -0.13 2.55 1.01
CA ILE A 143 0.70 3.74 1.20
C ILE A 143 0.09 4.52 2.36
N SER A 144 0.91 4.90 3.33
CA SER A 144 0.57 5.94 4.29
C SER A 144 1.50 7.14 4.16
N THR A 145 0.89 8.31 4.18
CA THR A 145 1.58 9.59 4.04
C THR A 145 1.45 10.35 5.35
N VAL A 146 2.57 10.89 5.84
CA VAL A 146 2.62 11.73 7.04
C VAL A 146 2.85 13.17 6.60
N VAL A 147 1.84 14.00 6.80
CA VAL A 147 1.78 15.39 6.34
C VAL A 147 1.27 16.28 7.46
N ASN A 148 1.68 17.55 7.44
CA ASN A 148 1.16 18.53 8.36
C ASN A 148 -0.30 18.88 8.01
N PRO A 149 -1.16 19.08 9.01
CA PRO A 149 -2.52 19.55 8.76
C PRO A 149 -2.47 20.98 8.20
N ASN A 150 -3.40 21.30 7.30
CA ASN A 150 -3.55 22.67 6.85
C ASN A 150 -4.28 23.49 7.92
N MET A 151 -3.62 24.47 8.51
CA MET A 151 -4.23 25.33 9.53
C MET A 151 -5.17 26.38 8.94
N LYS A 152 -5.08 26.66 7.63
CA LYS A 152 -5.78 27.78 6.97
C LYS A 152 -7.12 27.36 6.34
N ASP A 153 -7.32 26.07 6.11
CA ASP A 153 -8.51 25.55 5.45
C ASP A 153 -8.92 24.22 6.08
N SER A 154 -10.09 24.20 6.72
CA SER A 154 -10.66 23.01 7.36
C SER A 154 -11.11 21.94 6.37
N ASP A 155 -11.43 22.32 5.13
CA ASP A 155 -11.83 21.39 4.07
C ASP A 155 -10.59 20.78 3.40
N ALA A 156 -9.52 21.56 3.26
CA ALA A 156 -8.21 21.11 2.77
C ALA A 156 -7.31 20.58 3.89
N TYR A 157 -7.73 19.54 4.61
CA TYR A 157 -7.08 19.04 5.84
C TYR A 157 -5.56 18.76 5.74
N THR A 158 -4.98 18.58 4.55
CA THR A 158 -3.56 18.23 4.36
C THR A 158 -2.88 19.11 3.32
N ASN A 159 -1.67 19.59 3.61
CA ASN A 159 -0.87 20.40 2.67
C ASN A 159 -0.26 19.59 1.51
N ASN A 160 -0.11 18.27 1.68
CA ASN A 160 0.53 17.40 0.70
C ASN A 160 -0.25 16.09 0.50
N CYS A 161 -0.06 15.47 -0.66
CA CYS A 161 -0.57 14.16 -1.02
C CYS A 161 0.46 13.39 -1.85
N ILE A 162 0.30 12.08 -1.93
CA ILE A 162 1.06 11.21 -2.82
C ILE A 162 0.08 10.57 -3.80
N GLU A 163 0.39 10.66 -5.09
CA GLU A 163 -0.28 9.89 -6.13
C GLU A 163 0.60 8.70 -6.51
N ASP A 164 -0.01 7.52 -6.62
CA ASP A 164 0.69 6.32 -7.04
C ASP A 164 0.26 5.86 -8.44
N THR A 165 1.25 5.54 -9.27
CA THR A 165 1.02 4.95 -10.58
C THR A 165 1.75 3.62 -10.68
N PHE A 166 1.02 2.56 -11.00
CA PHE A 166 1.57 1.22 -11.19
C PHE A 166 1.99 0.97 -12.64
N TYR A 167 3.23 0.50 -12.83
CA TYR A 167 3.83 0.16 -14.11
C TYR A 167 4.17 -1.34 -14.13
N PRO A 168 3.39 -2.17 -14.85
CA PRO A 168 3.55 -3.63 -14.79
C PRO A 168 4.76 -4.15 -15.58
N HIS A 169 5.15 -3.48 -16.66
CA HIS A 169 6.12 -4.01 -17.62
C HIS A 169 7.03 -2.88 -18.13
N GLU A 170 8.31 -2.92 -17.75
CA GLU A 170 9.25 -1.83 -18.03
C GLU A 170 9.47 -1.58 -19.54
N MET A 171 9.34 -2.62 -20.38
CA MET A 171 9.55 -2.52 -21.83
C MET A 171 8.27 -2.31 -22.65
N THR A 172 7.12 -2.08 -22.02
CA THR A 172 5.88 -1.77 -22.74
C THR A 172 5.63 -0.27 -22.74
N PHE A 173 5.49 0.36 -23.90
CA PHE A 173 5.32 1.82 -24.04
C PHE A 173 4.06 2.18 -24.80
N ASN A 174 3.55 3.39 -24.55
CA ASN A 174 2.46 3.97 -25.31
C ASN A 174 3.03 4.84 -26.43
N PHE A 175 2.53 4.67 -27.64
CA PHE A 175 2.79 5.51 -28.80
C PHE A 175 1.53 6.31 -29.07
N SER A 176 1.64 7.64 -29.06
CA SER A 176 0.51 8.54 -29.24
C SER A 176 0.79 9.60 -30.30
N LYS A 177 -0.24 9.94 -31.06
CA LYS A 177 -0.27 11.03 -32.05
C LYS A 177 -1.56 11.81 -31.85
N TYR A 178 -1.49 13.13 -31.93
CA TYR A 178 -2.68 13.99 -31.78
C TYR A 178 -3.77 13.57 -32.79
N GLY A 179 -5.02 13.44 -32.30
CA GLY A 179 -6.16 12.99 -33.10
C GLY A 179 -6.18 11.50 -33.46
N SER A 180 -5.23 10.69 -32.97
CA SER A 180 -5.16 9.25 -33.25
C SER A 180 -5.21 8.39 -31.98
N ALA A 181 -5.62 7.13 -32.13
CA ALA A 181 -5.68 6.19 -31.01
C ALA A 181 -4.26 5.83 -30.51
N THR A 182 -4.07 5.80 -29.19
CA THR A 182 -2.82 5.37 -28.59
C THR A 182 -2.57 3.88 -28.84
N LYS A 183 -1.36 3.53 -29.30
CA LYS A 183 -0.90 2.16 -29.50
C LYS A 183 0.01 1.74 -28.36
N LYS A 184 -0.20 0.54 -27.80
CA LYS A 184 0.63 0.00 -26.71
C LYS A 184 1.48 -1.13 -27.27
N ILE A 185 2.81 -0.97 -27.21
CA ILE A 185 3.76 -1.92 -27.82
C ILE A 185 4.78 -2.38 -26.78
N ASN A 186 5.06 -3.69 -26.76
CA ASN A 186 6.13 -4.29 -25.98
C ASN A 186 7.41 -4.37 -26.82
N LEU A 187 8.46 -3.65 -26.41
CA LEU A 187 9.73 -3.56 -27.14
C LEU A 187 10.66 -4.77 -26.91
N MET A 188 10.27 -5.73 -26.07
CA MET A 188 10.94 -7.03 -25.99
C MET A 188 10.60 -7.94 -27.17
N ASP A 189 9.47 -7.70 -27.84
CA ASP A 189 9.03 -8.48 -28.98
C ASP A 189 9.66 -7.93 -30.27
N GLN A 190 10.69 -8.61 -30.77
CA GLN A 190 11.41 -8.20 -31.99
C GLN A 190 10.50 -8.15 -33.21
N SER A 191 9.42 -8.93 -33.25
CA SER A 191 8.45 -8.90 -34.37
C SER A 191 7.72 -7.54 -34.47
N LYS A 192 7.77 -6.72 -33.42
CA LYS A 192 7.13 -5.41 -33.35
C LYS A 192 8.02 -4.26 -33.81
N TYR A 193 9.29 -4.49 -34.14
CA TYR A 193 10.20 -3.41 -34.51
C TYR A 193 9.81 -2.71 -35.82
N GLU A 194 9.32 -3.45 -36.81
CA GLU A 194 8.79 -2.84 -38.04
C GLU A 194 7.54 -1.98 -37.76
N GLU A 195 6.66 -2.42 -36.84
CA GLU A 195 5.49 -1.65 -36.43
C GLU A 195 5.90 -0.35 -35.72
N VAL A 196 6.92 -0.41 -34.86
CA VAL A 196 7.46 0.77 -34.17
C VAL A 196 8.05 1.77 -35.17
N GLN A 197 8.84 1.31 -36.14
CA GLN A 197 9.40 2.19 -37.18
C GLN A 197 8.30 2.89 -37.96
N ARG A 198 7.29 2.14 -38.45
CA ARG A 198 6.14 2.74 -39.15
C ARG A 198 5.39 3.77 -38.31
N LEU A 199 5.19 3.51 -37.01
CA LEU A 199 4.54 4.46 -36.12
C LEU A 199 5.36 5.75 -35.96
N MET A 200 6.69 5.66 -35.85
CA MET A 200 7.56 6.83 -35.78
C MET A 200 7.52 7.63 -37.09
N ASP A 201 7.56 6.95 -38.24
CA ASP A 201 7.45 7.57 -39.57
C ASP A 201 6.08 8.25 -39.77
N ASP A 202 5.02 7.63 -39.25
CA ASP A 202 3.66 8.20 -39.20
C ASP A 202 3.52 9.36 -38.20
N GLY A 203 4.58 9.72 -37.47
CA GLY A 203 4.61 10.85 -36.54
C GLY A 203 4.02 10.56 -35.16
N TYR A 204 3.96 9.29 -34.72
CA TYR A 204 3.69 8.96 -33.33
C TYR A 204 4.91 9.25 -32.45
N SER A 205 4.65 9.73 -31.23
CA SER A 205 5.68 9.87 -30.20
C SER A 205 5.54 8.76 -29.15
N LYS A 206 6.69 8.19 -28.75
CA LYS A 206 6.78 7.20 -27.68
C LYS A 206 6.77 7.90 -26.32
N SER A 207 6.00 7.38 -25.37
CA SER A 207 6.03 7.84 -23.99
C SER A 207 7.41 7.67 -23.33
N ASP A 208 7.76 8.59 -22.43
CA ASP A 208 9.00 8.51 -21.65
C ASP A 208 8.94 7.38 -20.63
N LEU A 209 7.82 7.29 -19.91
CA LEU A 209 7.55 6.20 -18.97
C LEU A 209 6.84 5.04 -19.67
N PRO A 210 6.99 3.80 -19.14
CA PRO A 210 6.25 2.65 -19.64
C PRO A 210 4.73 2.84 -19.52
N ALA A 211 3.97 2.00 -20.19
CA ALA A 211 2.52 2.01 -20.14
C ALA A 211 2.04 1.60 -18.74
N SER A 212 1.47 2.55 -18.00
CA SER A 212 0.87 2.30 -16.70
C SER A 212 -0.41 1.46 -16.81
N LYS A 213 -0.83 0.91 -15.67
CA LYS A 213 -2.12 0.24 -15.52
C LYS A 213 -2.81 0.72 -14.24
N PRO A 214 -4.04 1.26 -14.33
CA PRO A 214 -4.79 1.65 -13.15
C PRO A 214 -5.17 0.41 -12.32
N ALA A 215 -5.14 0.55 -11.00
CA ALA A 215 -5.53 -0.52 -10.09
C ALA A 215 -7.05 -0.73 -10.02
N LYS A 216 -7.83 0.34 -10.20
CA LYS A 216 -9.31 0.32 -10.21
C LYS A 216 -9.85 0.48 -11.63
N LYS A 217 -10.92 -0.25 -11.94
CA LYS A 217 -11.60 -0.25 -13.26
C LYS A 217 -12.48 0.99 -13.45
N SER A 218 -12.93 1.61 -12.35
CA SER A 218 -13.76 2.82 -12.35
C SER A 218 -12.95 4.00 -11.82
N PHE A 219 -12.88 5.04 -12.65
CA PHE A 219 -12.27 6.36 -12.42
C PHE A 219 -10.74 6.42 -12.48
N ARG A 220 -10.22 7.31 -13.35
CA ARG A 220 -8.85 7.80 -13.25
C ARG A 220 -8.75 8.65 -11.99
N GLU A 221 -7.62 8.57 -11.30
CA GLU A 221 -7.37 9.31 -10.06
C GLU A 221 -7.50 10.83 -10.26
N ALA A 222 -7.10 11.32 -11.44
CA ALA A 222 -7.31 12.70 -11.89
C ALA A 222 -8.80 13.10 -11.97
N ASP A 223 -9.70 12.20 -12.38
CA ASP A 223 -11.14 12.46 -12.48
C ASP A 223 -11.80 12.49 -11.09
N LEU A 224 -11.34 11.64 -10.16
CA LEU A 224 -11.72 11.69 -8.75
C LEU A 224 -11.20 12.98 -8.07
N ARG A 225 -10.11 13.55 -8.56
CA ARG A 225 -9.50 14.76 -8.00
C ARG A 225 -10.22 16.05 -8.42
N ASN A 226 -10.56 16.17 -9.71
CA ASN A 226 -11.31 17.32 -10.22
C ASN A 226 -12.73 17.40 -9.64
N SER A 227 -13.27 16.26 -9.19
CA SER A 227 -14.63 16.18 -8.65
C SER A 227 -14.68 16.29 -7.12
N ASP A 228 -13.69 15.79 -6.39
CA ASP A 228 -13.87 15.43 -4.96
C ASP A 228 -12.72 15.79 -3.99
N PHE A 229 -11.71 16.58 -4.38
CA PHE A 229 -10.64 17.04 -3.46
C PHE A 229 -10.04 15.92 -2.58
N LYS A 230 -9.89 14.71 -3.12
CA LYS A 230 -9.44 13.52 -2.38
C LYS A 230 -7.93 13.55 -2.13
N TRP A 231 -7.52 14.31 -1.13
CA TRP A 231 -6.18 14.27 -0.53
C TRP A 231 -6.26 13.33 0.66
N ASP A 232 -6.23 12.01 0.35
CA ASP A 232 -6.22 10.97 1.37
C ASP A 232 -4.77 10.71 1.80
N THR A 233 -4.60 10.43 3.09
CA THR A 233 -3.29 10.08 3.66
C THR A 233 -3.03 8.59 3.60
N ILE A 234 -4.05 7.79 3.28
CA ILE A 234 -3.95 6.34 3.13
C ILE A 234 -4.47 5.94 1.76
N ILE A 235 -3.68 5.15 1.05
CA ILE A 235 -4.08 4.53 -0.22
C ILE A 235 -3.89 3.03 -0.08
N ARG A 236 -4.92 2.23 -0.37
CA ARG A 236 -4.82 0.78 -0.51
C ARG A 236 -5.37 0.36 -1.86
N LYS A 237 -4.55 -0.34 -2.64
CA LYS A 237 -4.86 -0.78 -4.01
C LYS A 237 -4.35 -2.21 -4.21
N PHE A 238 -4.95 -2.91 -5.16
CA PHE A 238 -4.54 -4.25 -5.54
C PHE A 238 -4.72 -4.47 -7.05
N VAL A 239 -3.93 -5.36 -7.61
CA VAL A 239 -4.07 -5.83 -9.01
C VAL A 239 -3.83 -7.32 -9.09
N SER A 240 -4.50 -7.97 -10.03
CA SER A 240 -4.30 -9.36 -10.40
C SER A 240 -3.96 -9.42 -11.88
N MET A 241 -2.80 -10.02 -12.23
CA MET A 241 -2.25 -10.00 -13.58
C MET A 241 -1.61 -11.33 -13.94
N ARG A 242 -1.67 -11.70 -15.22
CA ARG A 242 -0.89 -12.82 -15.72
C ARG A 242 0.58 -12.53 -15.50
N THR A 243 1.31 -13.51 -15.00
CA THR A 243 2.77 -13.43 -14.80
C THR A 243 3.51 -12.98 -16.06
N SER A 244 3.12 -13.48 -17.22
CA SER A 244 3.67 -13.10 -18.54
C SER A 244 3.50 -11.62 -18.92
N SER A 245 2.64 -10.88 -18.23
CA SER A 245 2.42 -9.44 -18.46
C SER A 245 3.23 -8.53 -17.52
N LEU A 246 4.06 -9.12 -16.65
CA LEU A 246 4.87 -8.42 -15.66
C LEU A 246 6.36 -8.54 -15.99
N LEU A 247 7.06 -7.43 -16.09
CA LEU A 247 8.53 -7.42 -16.25
C LEU A 247 9.11 -6.23 -15.48
N ASN A 248 9.87 -6.52 -14.43
CA ASN A 248 10.40 -5.55 -13.49
C ASN A 248 9.37 -4.46 -13.12
N PRO A 249 8.19 -4.87 -12.58
CA PRO A 249 7.14 -3.93 -12.24
C PRO A 249 7.61 -2.92 -11.17
N PHE A 250 7.04 -1.72 -11.18
CA PHE A 250 7.30 -0.71 -10.16
C PHE A 250 6.09 0.18 -9.91
N ILE A 251 6.07 0.83 -8.76
CA ILE A 251 5.12 1.89 -8.41
C ILE A 251 5.88 3.21 -8.41
N SER A 252 5.41 4.21 -9.16
CA SER A 252 5.90 5.58 -9.04
C SER A 252 5.04 6.32 -8.03
N LEU A 253 5.65 6.92 -7.03
CA LEU A 253 5.00 7.85 -6.12
C LEU A 253 5.34 9.28 -6.54
N HIS A 254 4.34 10.12 -6.75
CA HIS A 254 4.49 11.54 -7.07
C HIS A 254 3.93 12.37 -5.91
N ALA A 255 4.79 13.14 -5.25
CA ALA A 255 4.35 14.05 -4.18
C ALA A 255 3.78 15.33 -4.78
N ILE A 256 2.60 15.72 -4.31
CA ILE A 256 1.90 16.94 -4.70
C ILE A 256 1.76 17.80 -3.45
N GLY A 257 2.11 19.08 -3.53
CA GLY A 257 1.90 20.07 -2.48
C GLY A 257 0.86 21.12 -2.89
N ARG A 258 0.17 21.71 -1.91
CA ARG A 258 -0.65 22.91 -2.07
C ARG A 258 0.07 24.11 -1.47
N ASP A 259 -0.02 25.27 -2.11
CA ASP A 259 0.44 26.56 -1.58
C ASP A 259 1.82 26.46 -0.88
N GLU A 260 1.86 26.58 0.45
CA GLU A 260 3.09 26.54 1.26
C GLU A 260 3.77 25.15 1.31
N GLY A 261 3.03 24.07 1.01
CA GLY A 261 3.53 22.69 0.97
C GLY A 261 4.31 22.32 -0.31
N LEU A 262 4.47 23.25 -1.26
CA LEU A 262 5.19 23.03 -2.54
C LEU A 262 6.68 22.65 -2.36
N HIS A 263 7.27 22.96 -1.21
CA HIS A 263 8.67 22.66 -0.90
C HIS A 263 8.84 21.78 0.34
N GLU A 264 7.75 21.27 0.91
CA GLU A 264 7.82 20.39 2.07
C GLU A 264 8.22 18.96 1.66
N LYS A 265 8.93 18.30 2.57
CA LYS A 265 9.22 16.89 2.48
C LYS A 265 8.01 16.10 2.96
N VAL A 266 7.55 15.20 2.11
CA VAL A 266 6.44 14.30 2.40
C VAL A 266 7.02 12.96 2.81
N ARG A 267 6.76 12.56 4.05
CA ARG A 267 7.17 11.24 4.55
C ARG A 267 6.15 10.20 4.12
N TYR A 268 6.63 9.06 3.63
CA TYR A 268 5.80 7.96 3.16
C TYR A 268 6.24 6.63 3.75
N ASN A 269 5.28 5.73 3.92
CA ASN A 269 5.51 4.32 4.22
C ASN A 269 4.69 3.49 3.24
N VAL A 270 5.30 2.51 2.59
CA VAL A 270 4.62 1.61 1.65
C VAL A 270 4.84 0.17 2.07
N VAL A 271 3.76 -0.59 2.09
CA VAL A 271 3.77 -2.05 2.26
C VAL A 271 3.26 -2.65 0.96
N ILE A 272 4.03 -3.55 0.35
CA ILE A 272 3.66 -4.24 -0.89
C ILE A 272 3.70 -5.74 -0.62
N THR A 273 2.57 -6.43 -0.72
CA THR A 273 2.53 -7.90 -0.72
C THR A 273 2.38 -8.42 -2.15
N ILE A 274 3.23 -9.38 -2.49
CA ILE A 274 3.28 -10.08 -3.75
C ILE A 274 2.91 -11.54 -3.49
N ASP A 275 1.86 -12.04 -4.13
CA ASP A 275 1.45 -13.45 -4.07
C ASP A 275 1.50 -14.05 -5.49
N VAL A 276 2.36 -15.05 -5.69
CA VAL A 276 2.50 -15.80 -6.94
C VAL A 276 2.38 -17.30 -6.65
N PRO A 277 1.16 -17.85 -6.51
CA PRO A 277 0.96 -19.23 -6.03
C PRO A 277 1.62 -20.33 -6.88
N LYS A 278 1.88 -20.04 -8.15
CA LYS A 278 2.48 -20.95 -9.13
C LYS A 278 3.89 -20.49 -9.56
N TYR A 279 4.63 -19.89 -8.63
CA TYR A 279 6.04 -19.61 -8.83
C TYR A 279 6.83 -20.93 -8.78
N ASP A 280 7.76 -21.13 -9.70
CA ASP A 280 8.59 -22.34 -9.72
C ASP A 280 9.76 -22.15 -8.76
N GLY A 281 9.69 -22.76 -7.57
CA GLY A 281 10.64 -22.57 -6.48
C GLY A 281 10.13 -21.61 -5.42
N SER A 282 11.05 -20.94 -4.71
CA SER A 282 10.72 -19.92 -3.70
C SER A 282 10.95 -18.52 -4.28
N LEU A 283 9.88 -17.73 -4.37
CA LEU A 283 9.93 -16.31 -4.73
C LEU A 283 10.77 -15.54 -3.71
N TYR A 284 10.62 -15.86 -2.41
CA TYR A 284 11.39 -15.24 -1.33
C TYR A 284 12.90 -15.41 -1.54
N ASP A 285 13.35 -16.65 -1.72
CA ASP A 285 14.77 -16.94 -1.92
C ASP A 285 15.29 -16.32 -3.21
N SER A 286 14.50 -16.38 -4.28
CA SER A 286 14.86 -15.78 -5.57
C SER A 286 15.05 -14.26 -5.45
N ILE A 287 14.22 -13.59 -4.65
CA ILE A 287 14.37 -12.16 -4.36
C ILE A 287 15.68 -11.90 -3.63
N LEU A 288 15.97 -12.64 -2.56
CA LEU A 288 17.18 -12.43 -1.76
C LEU A 288 18.48 -12.73 -2.55
N GLN A 289 18.45 -13.74 -3.41
CA GLN A 289 19.60 -14.08 -4.26
C GLN A 289 19.89 -13.01 -5.31
N LYS A 290 18.84 -12.46 -5.95
CA LYS A 290 18.98 -11.49 -7.04
C LYS A 290 19.24 -10.07 -6.54
N TYR A 291 18.59 -9.66 -5.44
CA TYR A 291 18.56 -8.28 -4.97
C TYR A 291 19.30 -8.14 -3.63
N ARG A 292 20.63 -8.03 -3.68
CA ARG A 292 21.48 -7.91 -2.48
C ARG A 292 21.28 -6.61 -1.68
N ASN A 293 20.64 -5.61 -2.28
CA ASN A 293 20.28 -4.36 -1.62
C ASN A 293 19.04 -4.49 -0.72
N LEU A 294 18.32 -5.61 -0.79
CA LEU A 294 17.26 -5.94 0.15
C LEU A 294 17.86 -6.59 1.39
N SER A 295 17.46 -6.09 2.55
CA SER A 295 17.80 -6.71 3.84
C SER A 295 16.54 -7.29 4.45
N PRO A 296 16.51 -8.61 4.73
CA PRO A 296 15.45 -9.20 5.55
C PRO A 296 15.24 -8.39 6.83
N ILE A 297 13.98 -8.25 7.24
CA ILE A 297 13.68 -7.65 8.53
C ILE A 297 14.13 -8.62 9.62
N LYS A 298 14.94 -8.14 10.56
CA LYS A 298 15.34 -8.94 11.72
C LYS A 298 14.22 -8.85 12.73
N VAL A 299 13.55 -9.97 12.96
CA VAL A 299 12.53 -10.12 13.99
C VAL A 299 13.21 -10.56 15.28
N GLN A 300 13.04 -9.80 16.36
CA GLN A 300 13.50 -10.17 17.68
C GLN A 300 12.54 -11.21 18.26
N ASN A 301 13.04 -12.39 18.62
CA ASN A 301 12.24 -13.38 19.33
C ASN A 301 11.89 -12.82 20.72
N VAL A 302 10.62 -12.52 20.93
CA VAL A 302 10.10 -12.21 22.26
C VAL A 302 10.04 -13.54 23.01
N ASN A 303 10.97 -13.75 23.95
CA ASN A 303 10.97 -14.96 24.79
C ASN A 303 9.61 -15.08 25.51
N ARG A 304 8.73 -15.97 25.02
CA ARG A 304 7.55 -16.40 25.78
C ARG A 304 8.06 -17.24 26.94
N LEU A 305 8.05 -16.65 28.14
CA LEU A 305 8.13 -17.43 29.37
C LEU A 305 6.86 -18.29 29.46
N GLN A 306 6.93 -19.53 28.97
CA GLN A 306 5.93 -20.53 29.29
C GLN A 306 6.19 -20.97 30.73
N ALA A 307 5.35 -20.53 31.66
CA ALA A 307 5.35 -21.07 33.00
C ALA A 307 4.97 -22.56 32.91
N THR A 308 5.96 -23.45 33.03
CA THR A 308 5.71 -24.87 33.22
C THR A 308 5.19 -25.05 34.64
N ASN A 309 3.89 -25.28 34.79
CA ASN A 309 3.33 -25.71 36.07
C ASN A 309 3.97 -27.07 36.41
N LYS A 310 4.74 -27.11 37.49
CA LYS A 310 5.12 -28.34 38.19
C LYS A 310 4.00 -28.77 39.13
#